data_AF-A0A7C2Q6X6-F1
#
_entry.id   AF-A0A7C2Q6X6-F1
#
_cell.length_a   1.000
_cell.length_b   1.000
_cell.length_c   1.000
_cell.angle_alpha   90.00
_cell.angle_beta   90.00
_cell.angle_gamma   90.00
#
_symmetry.space_group_name_H-M   'P 1'
#
loop_
_entity.id
_entity.type
_entity.pdbx_description
1 polymer ?
#
loop_
_entity_poly.entity_id
_entity_poly.type
_entity_poly.pdbx_seq_one_letter_code
_entity_poly.pdbx_strand_id
1 'polypeptide(L)'
;MSRRTERVASVVQRIVGETIQSRLHDPRIEPLTSVTRVEVSADLSVAHVYISVLAPETRRKLTLRALEHAAGRLRARLAEQTVMRQTPVLVFHLDDSLRKGSETLQIIEKNMEELREREAQALQAAATAADSSHGTAHPAVEAGDRAAPDHPQDAVAPQDGSQEPGGRDGAAPRLAARGQAVAAGLRRDRRTPER
;
A
#
# COMPACT_ATOMS: atom_id res chain seq x y z
N MET A 1 -15.70 -1.38 8.05
CA MET A 1 -15.22 -0.47 9.10
C MET A 1 -16.42 0.21 9.74
N SER A 2 -16.36 0.51 11.05
CA SER A 2 -17.47 1.20 11.73
C SER A 2 -17.45 2.69 11.36
N ARG A 3 -18.60 3.32 11.08
CA ARG A 3 -18.66 4.77 10.78
C ARG A 3 -18.02 5.64 11.87
N ARG A 4 -17.94 5.12 13.10
CA ARG A 4 -17.28 5.80 14.22
C ARG A 4 -15.75 5.79 14.07
N THR A 5 -15.14 4.65 13.71
CA THR A 5 -13.68 4.54 13.56
C THR A 5 -13.17 5.44 12.43
N GLU A 6 -13.91 5.53 11.32
CA GLU A 6 -13.56 6.41 10.19
C GLU A 6 -13.59 7.89 10.55
N ARG A 7 -14.61 8.34 11.29
CA ARG A 7 -14.67 9.72 11.79
C ARG A 7 -13.52 10.04 12.73
N VAL A 8 -13.15 9.10 13.60
CA VAL A 8 -12.00 9.27 14.50
C VAL A 8 -10.70 9.33 13.70
N ALA A 9 -10.53 8.44 12.72
CA ALA A 9 -9.36 8.42 11.85
C ALA A 9 -9.16 9.74 11.11
N SER A 10 -10.23 10.31 10.53
CA SER A 10 -10.15 11.58 9.79
C SER A 10 -9.82 12.77 10.71
N VAL A 11 -10.39 12.81 11.92
CA VAL A 11 -10.07 13.84 12.91
C VAL A 11 -8.61 13.73 13.36
N VAL A 12 -8.14 12.52 13.65
CA VAL A 12 -6.73 12.26 14.03
C VAL A 12 -5.80 12.67 12.88
N GLN A 13 -6.10 12.27 11.65
CA GLN A 13 -5.30 12.62 10.47
C GLN A 13 -5.15 14.14 10.32
N ARG A 14 -6.25 14.88 10.44
CA ARG A 14 -6.24 16.34 10.34
C ARG A 14 -5.39 16.98 11.44
N ILE A 15 -5.62 16.62 12.71
CA ILE A 15 -4.93 17.22 13.85
C ILE A 15 -3.43 16.88 13.81
N VAL A 16 -3.08 15.63 13.53
CA VAL A 16 -1.68 15.19 13.44
C VAL A 16 -0.99 15.92 12.28
N GLY A 17 -1.61 15.99 11.11
CA GLY A 17 -1.07 16.73 9.97
C GLY A 17 -0.83 18.21 10.27
N GLU A 18 -1.82 18.89 10.88
CA GLU A 18 -1.71 20.29 11.28
C GLU A 18 -0.61 20.50 12.33
N THR A 19 -0.50 19.59 13.30
CA THR A 19 0.51 19.69 14.37
C THR A 19 1.92 19.48 13.83
N ILE A 20 2.11 18.54 12.91
CA ILE A 20 3.40 18.30 12.26
C ILE A 20 3.82 19.54 11.47
N GLN A 21 2.93 20.12 10.66
CA GLN A 21 3.25 21.29 9.82
C GLN A 21 3.50 22.56 10.63
N SER A 22 2.73 22.81 11.69
CA SER A 22 2.76 24.09 12.41
C SER A 22 3.70 24.14 13.62
N ARG A 23 3.96 22.99 14.28
CA ARG A 23 4.65 22.97 15.58
C ARG A 23 5.87 22.09 15.65
N LEU A 24 6.13 21.28 14.63
CA LEU A 24 7.24 20.34 14.62
C LEU A 24 8.35 20.81 13.67
N HIS A 25 8.88 22.00 13.95
CA HIS A 25 10.10 22.51 13.35
C HIS A 25 11.33 21.91 14.04
N ASP A 26 11.56 20.62 13.84
CA ASP A 26 12.82 19.97 14.20
C ASP A 26 13.68 19.82 12.92
N PRO A 27 14.95 20.26 12.90
CA PRO A 27 15.83 20.09 11.74
C PRO A 27 16.06 18.63 11.31
N ARG A 28 15.71 17.65 12.17
CA ARG A 28 15.74 16.21 11.85
C ARG A 28 14.52 15.73 11.09
N ILE A 29 13.44 16.50 11.12
CA ILE A 29 12.19 16.22 10.41
C ILE A 29 12.23 17.04 9.14
N GLU A 30 12.10 16.36 8.01
CA GLU A 30 12.09 17.05 6.74
C GLU A 30 10.81 17.89 6.62
N PRO A 31 10.90 19.17 6.17
CA PRO A 31 9.76 20.07 6.10
C PRO A 31 8.65 19.57 5.17
N LEU A 32 8.95 18.61 4.29
CA LEU A 32 8.02 17.95 3.37
C LEU A 32 7.50 16.61 3.93
N THR A 33 7.16 16.56 5.22
CA THR A 33 6.57 15.38 5.87
C THR A 33 5.04 15.52 5.92
N SER A 34 4.33 14.57 5.31
CA SER A 34 2.86 14.58 5.19
C SER A 34 2.25 13.26 5.66
N VAL A 35 1.03 13.33 6.23
CA VAL A 35 0.28 12.15 6.66
C VAL A 35 -0.59 11.65 5.51
N THR A 36 -0.31 10.45 4.98
CA THR A 36 -1.09 9.87 3.88
C THR A 36 -2.40 9.26 4.37
N ARG A 37 -2.30 8.43 5.42
CA ARG A 37 -3.41 7.59 5.89
C ARG A 37 -3.32 7.37 7.39
N VAL A 38 -4.47 7.24 8.03
CA VAL A 38 -4.58 6.85 9.44
C VAL A 38 -5.55 5.69 9.55
N GLU A 39 -5.14 4.65 10.27
CA GLU A 39 -5.97 3.49 10.60
C GLU A 39 -6.11 3.39 12.10
N VAL A 40 -7.34 3.28 12.57
CA VAL A 40 -7.65 3.21 14.00
C VAL A 40 -8.21 1.83 14.30
N SER A 41 -7.76 1.24 15.40
CA SER A 41 -8.26 -0.05 15.87
C SER A 41 -9.75 0.02 16.25
N ALA A 42 -10.44 -1.12 16.21
CA ALA A 42 -11.88 -1.18 16.50
C ALA A 42 -12.25 -0.71 17.91
N ASP A 43 -11.33 -0.85 18.87
CA ASP A 43 -11.42 -0.41 20.26
C ASP A 43 -10.94 1.04 20.48
N LEU A 44 -10.52 1.75 19.44
CA LEU A 44 -10.02 3.14 19.47
C LEU A 44 -8.79 3.34 20.38
N SER A 45 -8.09 2.27 20.75
CA SER A 45 -6.94 2.32 21.65
C SER A 45 -5.63 2.63 20.92
N VAL A 46 -5.51 2.23 19.65
CA VAL A 46 -4.31 2.38 18.83
C VAL A 46 -4.67 3.03 17.50
N ALA A 47 -3.84 3.99 17.07
CA ALA A 47 -3.93 4.64 15.78
C ALA A 47 -2.60 4.50 15.03
N HIS A 48 -2.63 3.77 13.92
CA HIS A 48 -1.54 3.63 12.97
C HIS A 48 -1.55 4.82 12.01
N VAL A 49 -0.47 5.59 12.00
CA VAL A 49 -0.32 6.79 11.20
C VAL A 49 0.75 6.53 10.14
N TYR A 50 0.35 6.52 8.88
CA TYR A 50 1.23 6.34 7.73
C TYR A 50 1.69 7.68 7.21
N ILE A 51 3.01 7.85 7.14
CA ILE A 51 3.66 9.12 6.84
C ILE A 51 4.50 8.97 5.58
N SER A 52 4.31 9.91 4.65
CA SER A 52 5.18 10.08 3.51
C SER A 52 6.21 11.16 3.80
N VAL A 53 7.48 10.83 3.61
CA VAL A 53 8.60 11.75 3.75
C VAL A 53 9.32 11.82 2.41
N LEU A 54 9.32 12.99 1.79
CA LEU A 54 10.04 13.22 0.53
C LEU A 54 11.53 13.45 0.79
N ALA A 55 12.23 12.37 1.17
CA ALA A 55 13.63 12.41 1.56
C ALA A 55 14.35 11.08 1.33
N PRO A 56 15.70 11.07 1.31
CA PRO A 56 16.49 9.85 1.25
C PRO A 56 16.27 8.96 2.49
N GLU A 57 16.48 7.66 2.33
CA GLU A 57 16.09 6.62 3.30
C GLU A 57 16.69 6.82 4.71
N THR A 58 17.92 7.32 4.78
CA THR A 58 18.62 7.63 6.04
C THR A 58 17.84 8.68 6.86
N ARG A 59 17.29 9.69 6.18
CA ARG A 59 16.54 10.78 6.81
C ARG A 59 15.14 10.34 7.22
N ARG A 60 14.53 9.39 6.50
CA ARG A 60 13.23 8.79 6.85
C ARG A 60 13.29 8.11 8.22
N LYS A 61 14.34 7.31 8.47
CA LYS A 61 14.56 6.62 9.76
C LYS A 61 14.77 7.62 10.91
N LEU A 62 15.51 8.70 10.65
CA LEU A 62 15.70 9.78 11.64
C LEU A 62 14.39 10.52 11.93
N THR A 63 13.58 10.79 10.89
CA THR A 63 12.27 11.43 11.02
C THR A 63 11.33 10.56 11.85
N LEU A 64 11.30 9.25 11.61
CA LEU A 64 10.47 8.32 12.38
C LEU A 64 10.82 8.37 13.87
N ARG A 65 12.12 8.31 14.22
CA ARG A 65 12.56 8.44 15.62
C ARG A 65 12.18 9.79 16.23
N ALA A 66 12.34 10.88 15.47
CA ALA A 66 11.94 12.21 15.95
C ALA A 66 10.42 12.29 16.22
N LEU A 67 9.60 11.68 15.37
CA LEU A 67 8.15 11.59 15.56
C LEU A 67 7.76 10.70 16.75
N GLU A 68 8.47 9.60 16.98
CA GLU A 68 8.30 8.77 18.18
C GLU A 68 8.59 9.56 19.47
N HIS A 69 9.67 10.36 19.49
CA HIS A 69 9.95 11.26 20.61
C HIS A 69 8.87 12.34 20.78
N ALA A 70 8.34 12.86 19.67
CA ALA A 70 7.26 13.84 19.67
C ALA A 70 5.87 13.23 19.94
N ALA A 71 5.73 11.90 19.95
CA ALA A 71 4.46 11.19 20.08
C ALA A 71 3.68 11.61 21.34
N GLY A 72 4.38 11.80 22.46
CA GLY A 72 3.76 12.26 23.71
C GLY A 72 3.15 13.64 23.59
N ARG A 73 3.83 14.57 22.90
CA ARG A 73 3.33 15.93 22.66
C ARG A 73 2.15 15.92 21.67
N LEU A 74 2.23 15.12 20.61
CA LEU A 74 1.14 14.90 19.66
C LEU A 74 -0.09 14.33 20.34
N ARG A 75 0.09 13.37 21.26
CA ARG A 75 -0.98 12.79 22.07
C ARG A 75 -1.63 13.82 23.00
N ALA A 76 -0.84 14.65 23.68
CA ALA A 76 -1.36 15.73 24.52
C ALA A 76 -2.21 16.71 23.68
N ARG A 77 -1.72 17.09 22.50
CA ARG A 77 -2.45 18.01 21.62
C ARG A 77 -3.74 17.40 21.05
N LEU A 78 -3.70 16.11 20.70
CA LEU A 78 -4.90 15.37 20.33
C LEU A 78 -5.93 15.38 21.46
N ALA A 79 -5.51 15.15 22.70
CA ALA A 79 -6.39 15.16 23.86
C ALA A 79 -7.02 16.54 24.13
N GLU A 80 -6.32 17.63 23.85
CA GLU A 80 -6.87 18.99 23.96
C GLU A 80 -7.92 19.30 22.88
N GLN A 81 -7.72 18.78 21.67
CA GLN A 81 -8.59 19.07 20.52
C GLN A 81 -9.72 18.05 20.32
N THR A 82 -9.65 16.90 20.98
CA THR A 82 -10.64 15.83 20.88
C THR A 82 -11.28 15.54 22.23
N VAL A 83 -12.61 15.48 22.28
CA VAL A 83 -13.34 15.09 23.49
C VAL A 83 -13.52 13.57 23.48
N MET A 84 -12.47 12.85 23.87
CA MET A 84 -12.48 11.38 23.94
C MET A 84 -12.10 10.90 25.33
N ARG A 85 -12.72 9.80 25.77
CA ARG A 85 -12.44 9.19 27.08
C ARG A 85 -11.04 8.59 27.16
N GLN A 86 -10.55 8.08 26.04
CA GLN A 86 -9.21 7.52 25.90
C GLN A 86 -8.59 8.06 24.62
N THR A 87 -7.43 8.69 24.73
CA THR A 87 -6.65 9.10 23.56
C THR A 87 -5.92 7.87 23.00
N PRO A 88 -6.02 7.58 21.70
CA PRO A 88 -5.32 6.47 21.09
C PRO A 88 -3.80 6.65 21.18
N VAL A 89 -3.07 5.53 21.29
CA VAL A 89 -1.61 5.52 21.13
C VAL A 89 -1.29 5.67 19.65
N LEU A 90 -0.47 6.66 19.31
CA LEU A 90 -0.02 6.89 17.94
C LEU A 90 1.17 5.98 17.65
N VAL A 91 1.05 5.16 16.60
CA VAL A 91 2.14 4.35 16.07
C VAL A 91 2.45 4.82 14.67
N PHE A 92 3.69 5.24 14.44
CA PHE A 92 4.10 5.82 13.16
C PHE A 92 4.70 4.76 12.25
N HIS A 93 4.28 4.78 10.98
CA HIS A 93 4.77 3.92 9.92
C HIS A 93 5.19 4.77 8.73
N LEU A 94 6.28 4.40 8.06
CA LEU A 94 6.67 5.02 6.81
C LEU A 94 5.83 4.44 5.67
N ASP A 95 5.27 5.33 4.87
CA ASP A 95 4.47 4.95 3.71
C ASP A 95 5.34 4.83 2.47
N ASP A 96 5.64 3.58 2.10
CA ASP A 96 6.33 3.25 0.84
C ASP A 96 5.35 2.98 -0.32
N SER A 97 4.05 3.16 -0.12
CA SER A 97 3.03 2.84 -1.13
C SER A 97 3.22 3.66 -2.41
N LEU A 98 3.66 4.92 -2.30
CA LEU A 98 3.98 5.77 -3.45
C LEU A 98 5.15 5.22 -4.29
N ARG A 99 6.18 4.67 -3.64
CA ARG A 99 7.32 4.06 -4.36
C ARG A 99 6.88 2.79 -5.08
N LYS A 100 6.12 1.93 -4.40
CA LYS A 100 5.58 0.70 -5.00
C LYS A 100 4.64 1.00 -6.18
N GLY A 101 3.80 2.03 -6.07
CA GLY A 101 2.92 2.45 -7.16
C GLY A 101 3.67 2.86 -8.43
N SER A 102 4.73 3.66 -8.28
CA SER A 102 5.58 4.06 -9.42
C SER A 102 6.25 2.86 -10.08
N GLU A 103 6.73 1.90 -9.30
CA GLU A 103 7.40 0.70 -9.81
C GLU A 103 6.43 -0.18 -10.61
N THR A 104 5.22 -0.40 -10.09
CA THR A 104 4.18 -1.15 -10.80
C THR A 104 3.80 -0.48 -12.11
N LEU A 105 3.65 0.84 -12.14
CA LEU A 105 3.34 1.58 -13.37
C LEU A 105 4.45 1.45 -14.41
N GLN A 106 5.71 1.54 -14.00
CA GLN A 106 6.85 1.34 -14.90
C GLN A 106 6.88 -0.06 -15.52
N ILE A 107 6.55 -1.10 -14.73
CA ILE A 107 6.48 -2.47 -15.24
C ILE A 107 5.32 -2.63 -16.24
N ILE A 108 4.17 -2.02 -15.95
CA ILE A 108 3.01 -2.04 -16.87
C ILE A 108 3.37 -1.34 -18.18
N GLU A 109 3.98 -0.17 -18.12
CA GLU A 109 4.37 0.61 -19.31
C GLU A 109 5.37 -0.15 -20.16
N LYS A 110 6.41 -0.74 -19.55
CA LYS A 110 7.38 -1.59 -20.23
C LYS A 110 6.73 -2.79 -20.92
N ASN A 111 5.81 -3.48 -20.25
CA ASN A 111 5.11 -4.62 -20.82
C ASN A 111 4.20 -4.20 -22.00
N MET A 112 3.58 -3.02 -21.92
CA MET A 112 2.76 -2.48 -23.02
C MET A 112 3.61 -2.12 -24.24
N GLU A 113 4.81 -1.56 -24.04
CA GLU A 113 5.76 -1.28 -25.12
C GLU A 113 6.22 -2.58 -25.80
N GLU A 114 6.61 -3.59 -25.03
CA GLU A 114 7.02 -4.90 -25.56
C GLU A 114 5.89 -5.57 -26.38
N LEU A 115 4.63 -5.44 -25.97
CA LEU A 115 3.49 -5.96 -26.73
C LEU A 115 3.28 -5.21 -28.04
N ARG A 116 3.36 -3.87 -28.03
CA ARG A 116 3.24 -3.05 -29.24
C ARG A 116 4.35 -3.34 -30.24
N GLU A 117 5.58 -3.54 -29.76
CA GLU A 117 6.71 -3.91 -30.62
C GLU A 117 6.51 -5.29 -31.26
N ARG A 118 6.01 -6.27 -30.51
CA ARG A 118 5.68 -7.60 -31.06
C ARG A 118 4.56 -7.55 -32.09
N GLU A 119 3.52 -6.77 -31.85
CA GLU A 119 2.42 -6.56 -32.80
C GLU A 119 2.90 -5.85 -34.07
N ALA A 120 3.74 -4.81 -33.93
CA ALA A 120 4.32 -4.11 -35.07
C ALA A 120 5.25 -5.00 -35.90
N GLN A 121 6.06 -5.84 -35.25
CA GLN A 121 6.92 -6.84 -35.90
C GLN A 121 6.09 -7.92 -36.59
N ALA A 122 4.98 -8.36 -35.98
CA ALA A 122 4.07 -9.33 -36.59
C ALA A 122 3.36 -8.74 -37.84
N LEU A 123 2.92 -7.48 -37.78
CA LEU A 123 2.36 -6.79 -38.95
C LEU A 123 3.40 -6.53 -40.04
N GLN A 124 4.64 -6.17 -39.69
CA GLN A 124 5.73 -5.99 -40.67
C GLN A 124 6.15 -7.31 -41.31
N ALA A 125 6.27 -8.39 -40.54
CA ALA A 125 6.55 -9.72 -41.08
C ALA A 125 5.45 -10.18 -42.05
N ALA A 126 4.17 -9.95 -41.70
CA ALA A 126 3.05 -10.25 -42.59
C ALA A 126 3.04 -9.39 -43.86
N ALA A 127 3.42 -8.11 -43.77
CA ALA A 127 3.53 -7.22 -44.94
C ALA A 127 4.71 -7.57 -45.86
N THR A 128 5.87 -7.94 -45.29
CA THR A 128 7.05 -8.35 -46.07
C THR A 128 6.87 -9.70 -46.78
N ALA A 129 6.02 -10.58 -46.26
CA ALA A 129 5.69 -11.85 -46.90
C ALA A 129 4.77 -11.70 -48.13
N ALA A 130 4.10 -10.55 -48.28
CA ALA A 130 3.19 -10.29 -49.39
C ALA A 130 3.88 -9.69 -50.64
N ASP A 131 5.12 -9.19 -50.53
CA ASP A 131 5.83 -8.48 -51.61
C ASP A 131 6.82 -9.39 -52.39
N SER A 132 6.98 -10.67 -51.99
CA SER A 132 7.92 -11.61 -52.63
C SER A 132 7.29 -12.57 -53.64
N SER A 133 6.14 -12.25 -54.25
CA SER A 133 5.52 -13.09 -55.29
C SER A 133 5.18 -12.32 -56.57
N HIS A 134 6.19 -12.13 -57.43
CA HIS A 134 6.01 -11.81 -58.84
C HIS A 134 6.71 -12.83 -59.75
N GLY A 135 5.91 -13.55 -60.57
CA GLY A 135 6.28 -14.42 -61.71
C GLY A 135 6.21 -15.93 -61.41
N THR A 136 5.40 -16.80 -62.04
CA THR A 136 4.67 -16.79 -63.33
C THR A 136 3.50 -17.81 -63.30
N ALA A 137 2.41 -17.47 -64.01
CA ALA A 137 1.18 -18.20 -64.42
C ALA A 137 1.33 -19.70 -64.85
N HIS A 138 0.52 -20.68 -64.36
CA HIS A 138 -0.83 -21.21 -64.78
C HIS A 138 -0.74 -22.64 -65.43
N PRO A 139 -1.80 -23.51 -65.54
CA PRO A 139 -3.12 -23.63 -64.87
C PRO A 139 -3.65 -25.09 -64.56
N ALA A 140 -4.87 -25.17 -63.94
CA ALA A 140 -5.91 -26.22 -64.00
C ALA A 140 -5.66 -27.58 -63.27
N VAL A 141 -6.55 -28.27 -62.55
CA VAL A 141 -8.01 -28.38 -62.32
C VAL A 141 -8.17 -28.93 -60.86
N GLU A 142 -9.25 -28.85 -60.10
CA GLU A 142 -10.59 -29.41 -60.35
C GLU A 142 -11.53 -29.00 -59.19
N ALA A 143 -12.82 -28.96 -59.50
CA ALA A 143 -13.90 -28.43 -58.69
C ALA A 143 -14.27 -29.30 -57.47
N GLY A 144 -14.80 -28.68 -56.42
CA GLY A 144 -15.25 -29.37 -55.21
C GLY A 144 -16.19 -28.56 -54.32
N ASP A 145 -17.30 -28.15 -54.91
CA ASP A 145 -18.60 -27.88 -54.30
C ASP A 145 -18.83 -26.65 -53.39
N ARG A 146 -20.01 -26.08 -53.61
CA ARG A 146 -20.52 -24.81 -53.09
C ARG A 146 -21.36 -25.08 -51.84
N ALA A 147 -21.21 -24.24 -50.82
CA ALA A 147 -22.35 -23.72 -50.06
C ALA A 147 -21.93 -22.49 -49.26
N ALA A 148 -22.40 -21.32 -49.70
CA ALA A 148 -22.42 -20.09 -48.94
C ALA A 148 -23.80 -19.95 -48.25
N PRO A 149 -24.08 -18.87 -47.51
CA PRO A 149 -24.01 -18.83 -46.05
C PRO A 149 -25.38 -18.54 -45.42
N ASP A 150 -25.50 -18.62 -44.10
CA ASP A 150 -26.54 -17.84 -43.42
C ASP A 150 -26.05 -17.40 -42.04
N HIS A 151 -25.97 -16.09 -41.86
CA HIS A 151 -25.83 -15.41 -40.55
C HIS A 151 -27.25 -15.08 -40.07
N PRO A 152 -27.56 -15.13 -38.76
CA PRO A 152 -27.53 -13.87 -37.99
C PRO A 152 -27.19 -14.07 -36.48
N GLN A 153 -26.37 -13.18 -35.91
CA GLN A 153 -26.72 -12.07 -34.98
C GLN A 153 -27.00 -12.45 -33.51
N ASP A 154 -26.31 -11.69 -32.65
CA ASP A 154 -26.66 -11.26 -31.29
C ASP A 154 -27.01 -12.28 -30.20
N ALA A 155 -26.11 -12.39 -29.21
CA ALA A 155 -26.52 -12.65 -27.83
C ALA A 155 -25.55 -12.02 -26.80
N VAL A 156 -26.10 -11.01 -26.16
CA VAL A 156 -25.77 -10.31 -24.91
C VAL A 156 -25.21 -11.22 -23.78
N ALA A 157 -24.35 -10.60 -22.94
CA ALA A 157 -23.74 -11.04 -21.68
C ALA A 157 -24.73 -11.52 -20.57
N PRO A 158 -24.33 -11.54 -19.27
CA PRO A 158 -23.27 -12.24 -18.55
C PRO A 158 -23.86 -13.29 -17.56
N GLN A 159 -23.07 -14.22 -17.01
CA GLN A 159 -23.47 -14.91 -15.77
C GLN A 159 -22.34 -15.03 -14.76
N ASP A 160 -22.66 -14.41 -13.62
CA ASP A 160 -22.08 -14.50 -12.30
C ASP A 160 -21.98 -15.97 -11.83
N GLY A 161 -20.87 -16.32 -11.20
CA GLY A 161 -20.50 -17.70 -10.87
C GLY A 161 -19.53 -17.75 -9.70
N SER A 162 -19.98 -17.15 -8.60
CA SER A 162 -19.52 -17.38 -7.23
C SER A 162 -18.99 -18.81 -6.97
N GLN A 163 -17.70 -18.98 -6.60
CA GLN A 163 -17.23 -19.89 -5.53
C GLN A 163 -15.69 -19.96 -5.41
N GLU A 164 -15.15 -19.22 -4.44
CA GLU A 164 -14.14 -19.72 -3.49
C GLU A 164 -14.88 -19.93 -2.13
N PRO A 165 -14.42 -20.76 -1.16
CA PRO A 165 -13.03 -21.14 -0.91
C PRO A 165 -12.79 -22.61 -0.51
N GLY A 166 -11.69 -23.18 -0.99
CA GLY A 166 -11.14 -24.46 -0.50
C GLY A 166 -10.16 -24.22 0.64
N GLY A 167 -10.56 -24.57 1.85
CA GLY A 167 -9.72 -24.51 3.04
C GLY A 167 -8.49 -25.44 2.95
N ARG A 168 -7.39 -24.98 3.54
CA ARG A 168 -6.32 -25.85 4.02
C ARG A 168 -5.96 -25.46 5.44
N ASP A 169 -6.38 -26.34 6.33
CA ASP A 169 -5.83 -26.55 7.66
C ASP A 169 -4.30 -26.57 7.61
N GLY A 170 -3.71 -25.76 8.48
CA GLY A 170 -2.28 -25.62 8.65
C GLY A 170 -1.94 -25.32 10.11
N ALA A 171 -2.25 -26.28 10.98
CA ALA A 171 -1.58 -26.61 12.23
C ALA A 171 -0.89 -25.49 13.03
N ALA A 172 -1.49 -25.18 14.17
CA ALA A 172 -0.78 -24.66 15.34
C ALA A 172 0.35 -25.62 15.77
N PRO A 173 1.36 -25.09 16.49
CA PRO A 173 1.68 -25.72 17.75
C PRO A 173 1.62 -24.74 18.92
N ARG A 174 0.91 -25.19 19.96
CA ARG A 174 0.95 -24.69 21.33
C ARG A 174 2.27 -25.10 22.00
N LEU A 175 2.54 -24.39 23.09
CA LEU A 175 3.25 -24.84 24.30
C LEU A 175 4.78 -24.66 24.30
N ALA A 176 5.28 -23.75 25.14
CA ALA A 176 5.79 -24.13 26.46
C ALA A 176 6.23 -22.89 27.26
N ALA A 177 5.63 -22.75 28.44
CA ALA A 177 6.09 -21.89 29.51
C ALA A 177 7.29 -22.51 30.24
N ARG A 178 8.18 -21.65 30.75
CA ARG A 178 9.12 -21.79 31.90
C ARG A 178 10.31 -20.84 31.62
N GLY A 179 10.79 -19.99 32.51
CA GLY A 179 10.47 -19.71 33.89
C GLY A 179 11.56 -18.80 34.50
N GLN A 180 11.27 -18.36 35.73
CA GLN A 180 12.19 -17.92 36.77
C GLN A 180 12.68 -16.46 36.80
N ALA A 181 12.25 -15.83 37.88
CA ALA A 181 12.75 -14.61 38.52
C ALA A 181 14.03 -14.88 39.32
N VAL A 182 14.91 -13.87 39.41
CA VAL A 182 15.87 -13.61 40.51
C VAL A 182 16.21 -12.11 40.44
N ALA A 183 15.67 -11.22 41.28
CA ALA A 183 16.09 -10.81 42.63
C ALA A 183 17.25 -9.78 42.70
N ALA A 184 17.14 -8.92 43.73
CA ALA A 184 18.14 -8.02 44.34
C ALA A 184 18.53 -6.75 43.55
N GLY A 185 18.16 -5.55 44.00
CA GLY A 185 18.85 -4.77 45.04
C GLY A 185 19.42 -3.51 44.34
N LEU A 186 19.29 -2.26 44.80
CA LEU A 186 19.52 -1.70 46.12
C LEU A 186 18.72 -0.39 46.24
N ARG A 187 18.05 -0.22 47.38
CA ARG A 187 17.72 1.10 47.90
C ARG A 187 19.02 1.80 48.32
N ARG A 188 19.20 3.06 47.94
CA ARG A 188 19.94 4.03 48.76
C ARG A 188 19.16 5.33 48.81
N ASP A 189 18.30 5.35 49.80
CA ASP A 189 18.01 6.51 50.63
C ASP A 189 19.31 7.25 51.00
N ARG A 190 19.36 8.55 50.69
CA ARG A 190 20.19 9.54 51.40
C ARG A 190 19.45 10.88 51.43
N ARG A 191 18.71 11.07 52.52
CA ARG A 191 18.86 12.19 53.47
C ARG A 191 19.06 13.61 52.88
N THR A 192 18.06 14.45 53.08
CA THR A 192 18.17 15.87 53.52
C THR A 192 19.14 16.01 54.74
N PRO A 193 19.71 17.19 55.10
CA PRO A 193 19.02 18.49 55.22
C PRO A 193 19.83 19.78 54.91
N GLU A 194 19.09 20.91 54.91
CA GLU A 194 19.44 22.33 55.23
C GLU A 194 20.71 23.02 54.71
N ARG A 195 20.50 24.16 54.03
CA ARG A 195 20.78 25.50 54.58
C ARG A 195 20.06 26.61 53.79
#